data_AF-A0A2A4TW91-F1
#
_entry.id   AF-A0A2A4TW91-F1
#
_cell.length_a   1.000
_cell.length_b   1.000
_cell.length_c   1.000
_cell.angle_alpha   90.00
_cell.angle_beta   90.00
_cell.angle_gamma   90.00
#
_symmetry.space_group_name_H-M   'P 1'
#
loop_
_entity.id
_entity.type
_entity.pdbx_description
1 polymer ?
#
loop_
_entity_poly.entity_id
_entity_poly.type
_entity_poly.pdbx_seq_one_letter_code
_entity_poly.pdbx_strand_id
1 'polypeptide(L)'
;MTYYLDTRDYNTLNILGSSQGLPLGFSVWGFIDVHSNQKVSGERFDLSRYFMEYRLNRAFDPKWFHGARGLGFQAEYNDFNGSRNAVARLGLTYKHGLERIKNYKGWLRWRVHPYETDGTGWQASVIYSLPITERIGISGFADLNINNGQTNRWIVEPQINIKLNHRFSAVIEYRFNGFEEANSRLSGSGAAFGLGMEL
;
A
#
# COMPACT_ATOMS: atom_id res chain seq x y z
N MET A 1 -7.60 -2.91 11.51
CA MET A 1 -7.37 -4.26 10.98
C MET A 1 -8.45 -4.57 9.96
N THR A 2 -8.13 -5.23 8.85
CA THR A 2 -9.12 -5.55 7.80
C THR A 2 -8.98 -7.00 7.36
N TYR A 3 -10.08 -7.73 7.30
CA TYR A 3 -10.10 -9.10 6.78
C TYR A 3 -10.71 -9.13 5.39
N TYR A 4 -9.99 -9.67 4.41
CA TYR A 4 -10.37 -9.71 3.00
C TYR A 4 -10.69 -11.13 2.53
N LEU A 5 -11.76 -11.24 1.76
CA LEU A 5 -12.06 -12.36 0.88
C LEU A 5 -11.72 -11.95 -0.55
N ASP A 6 -10.76 -12.63 -1.17
CA ASP A 6 -10.24 -12.30 -2.51
C ASP A 6 -10.67 -13.36 -3.54
N THR A 7 -11.03 -12.93 -4.76
CA THR A 7 -11.37 -13.85 -5.86
C THR A 7 -10.17 -14.64 -6.39
N ARG A 8 -8.94 -14.31 -5.96
CA ARG A 8 -7.71 -15.08 -6.23
C ARG A 8 -7.51 -16.27 -5.29
N ASP A 9 -8.55 -16.67 -4.57
CA ASP A 9 -8.61 -17.86 -3.72
C ASP A 9 -7.71 -17.83 -2.48
N TYR A 10 -7.45 -16.65 -1.91
CA TYR A 10 -6.80 -16.50 -0.61
C TYR A 10 -7.46 -15.44 0.25
N ASN A 11 -7.51 -15.66 1.57
CA ASN A 11 -7.96 -14.61 2.49
C ASN A 11 -6.76 -13.79 2.93
N THR A 12 -6.98 -12.56 3.36
CA THR A 12 -5.92 -11.72 3.92
C THR A 12 -6.38 -11.06 5.21
N LEU A 13 -5.63 -11.23 6.29
CA LEU A 13 -5.72 -10.38 7.47
C LEU A 13 -4.68 -9.27 7.36
N ASN A 14 -5.15 -8.05 7.13
CA ASN A 14 -4.32 -6.84 7.08
C ASN A 14 -4.29 -6.16 8.45
N ILE A 15 -3.09 -5.93 8.96
CA ILE A 15 -2.83 -5.22 10.21
C ILE A 15 -2.02 -3.97 9.87
N LEU A 16 -2.66 -2.81 9.91
CA LEU A 16 -2.05 -1.52 9.63
C LEU A 16 -1.61 -0.82 10.92
N GLY A 17 -0.41 -0.25 10.89
CA GLY A 17 0.11 0.60 11.96
C GLY A 17 0.64 1.93 11.41
N SER A 18 0.44 3.02 12.15
CA SER A 18 1.05 4.30 11.80
C SER A 18 1.32 5.14 13.04
N SER A 19 2.34 5.98 12.97
CA SER A 19 2.64 6.98 13.99
C SER A 19 3.20 8.24 13.35
N GLN A 20 2.81 9.39 13.90
CA GLN A 20 3.23 10.71 13.47
C GLN A 20 3.95 11.43 14.61
N GLY A 21 4.76 12.43 14.29
CA GLY A 21 5.44 13.24 15.32
C GLY A 21 6.58 12.49 16.02
N LEU A 22 7.21 11.54 15.32
CA LEU A 22 8.45 10.93 15.80
C LEU A 22 9.58 12.00 15.86
N PRO A 23 10.65 11.77 16.64
CA PRO A 23 11.78 12.68 16.72
C PRO A 23 12.27 13.14 15.35
N LEU A 24 12.79 14.37 15.24
CA LEU A 24 13.30 14.95 13.99
C LEU A 24 12.24 15.12 12.87
N GLY A 25 10.95 15.04 13.20
CA GLY A 25 9.85 15.24 12.25
C GLY A 25 9.55 14.01 11.40
N PHE A 26 9.94 12.83 11.88
CA PHE A 26 9.66 11.56 11.22
C PHE A 26 8.21 11.11 11.42
N SER A 27 7.74 10.26 10.52
CA SER A 27 6.52 9.47 10.68
C SER A 27 6.68 8.09 10.09
N VAL A 28 5.96 7.13 10.67
CA VAL A 28 5.95 5.74 10.19
C VAL A 28 4.53 5.38 9.75
N TRP A 29 4.45 4.61 8.67
CA TRP A 29 3.24 3.94 8.23
C TRP A 29 3.65 2.57 7.72
N GLY A 30 2.87 1.55 8.01
CA GLY A 30 3.15 0.22 7.51
C GLY A 30 2.01 -0.74 7.75
N PHE A 31 2.14 -1.93 7.20
CA PHE A 31 1.19 -3.00 7.40
C PHE A 31 1.87 -4.37 7.36
N ILE A 32 1.16 -5.35 7.88
CA ILE A 32 1.42 -6.77 7.69
C ILE A 32 0.14 -7.38 7.14
N ASP A 33 0.27 -8.03 5.99
CA ASP A 33 -0.72 -8.93 5.44
C ASP A 33 -0.36 -10.36 5.80
N VAL A 34 -1.35 -11.11 6.29
CA VAL A 34 -1.20 -12.54 6.54
C VAL A 34 -2.27 -13.28 5.76
N HIS A 35 -1.86 -14.23 4.92
CA HIS A 35 -2.71 -14.91 3.96
C HIS A 35 -2.98 -16.37 4.33
N SER A 36 -4.17 -16.84 3.97
CA SER A 36 -4.57 -18.25 4.04
C SER A 36 -5.19 -18.72 2.73
N ASN A 37 -5.24 -20.03 2.51
CA ASN A 37 -5.83 -20.61 1.30
C ASN A 37 -7.36 -20.74 1.46
N GLN A 38 -8.15 -20.15 0.55
CA GLN A 38 -9.62 -20.25 0.61
C GLN A 38 -10.17 -21.59 0.13
N LYS A 39 -9.46 -22.26 -0.79
CA LYS A 39 -9.96 -23.44 -1.50
C LYS A 39 -9.82 -24.73 -0.72
N VAL A 40 -8.91 -24.79 0.23
CA VAL A 40 -8.64 -26.02 1.00
C VAL A 40 -9.43 -25.99 2.30
N SER A 41 -10.39 -26.92 2.42
CA SER A 41 -11.19 -27.09 3.63
C SER A 41 -10.28 -27.39 4.82
N GLY A 42 -10.43 -26.62 5.90
CA GLY A 42 -9.58 -26.71 7.10
C GLY A 42 -8.38 -25.75 7.12
N GLU A 43 -7.91 -25.26 5.97
CA GLU A 43 -6.78 -24.30 5.87
C GLU A 43 -7.24 -22.84 5.72
N ARG A 44 -8.55 -22.60 5.73
CA ARG A 44 -9.14 -21.25 5.53
C ARG A 44 -8.67 -20.22 6.55
N PHE A 45 -8.21 -20.67 7.72
CA PHE A 45 -7.64 -19.83 8.77
C PHE A 45 -6.18 -20.20 9.09
N ASP A 46 -5.56 -21.06 8.27
CA ASP A 46 -4.14 -21.38 8.39
C ASP A 46 -3.30 -20.27 7.75
N LEU A 47 -2.83 -19.38 8.61
CA LEU A 47 -2.05 -18.20 8.28
C LEU A 47 -0.59 -18.59 8.01
N SER A 48 -0.34 -19.12 6.82
CA SER A 48 0.96 -19.68 6.42
C SER A 48 1.85 -18.71 5.65
N ARG A 49 1.27 -17.64 5.08
CA ARG A 49 2.00 -16.64 4.30
C ARG A 49 1.83 -15.23 4.86
N TYR A 50 2.86 -14.39 4.77
CA TYR A 50 2.85 -12.98 5.09
C TYR A 50 3.56 -12.15 4.02
N PHE A 51 3.13 -10.91 3.92
CA PHE A 51 3.86 -9.80 3.32
C PHE A 51 3.81 -8.64 4.31
N MET A 52 4.90 -7.91 4.46
CA MET A 52 4.95 -6.72 5.30
C MET A 52 5.64 -5.58 4.59
N GLU A 53 5.21 -4.38 4.92
CA GLU A 53 5.79 -3.16 4.39
C GLU A 53 5.75 -2.04 5.42
N TYR A 54 6.89 -1.41 5.66
CA TYR A 54 7.05 -0.32 6.60
C TYR A 54 7.78 0.84 5.95
N ARG A 55 7.19 2.02 6.07
CA ARG A 55 7.66 3.26 5.45
C ARG A 55 7.98 4.27 6.54
N LEU A 56 9.24 4.67 6.65
CA LEU A 56 9.68 5.83 7.41
C LEU A 56 9.69 7.05 6.48
N ASN A 57 9.02 8.12 6.89
CA ASN A 57 8.80 9.30 6.09
C ASN A 57 9.31 10.53 6.82
N ARG A 58 9.82 11.51 6.07
CA ARG A 58 10.09 12.85 6.60
C ARG A 58 9.79 13.89 5.54
N ALA A 59 8.95 14.86 5.88
CA ALA A 59 8.74 16.04 5.05
C ALA A 59 9.97 16.96 5.15
N PHE A 60 10.35 17.56 4.03
CA PHE A 60 11.37 18.59 4.03
C PHE A 60 10.81 19.91 4.53
N ASP A 61 11.67 20.72 5.17
CA ASP A 61 11.31 22.09 5.49
C ASP A 61 11.11 22.86 4.16
N PRO A 62 9.95 23.50 3.92
CA PRO A 62 9.72 24.28 2.72
C PRO A 62 10.78 25.36 2.47
N LYS A 63 11.45 25.85 3.53
CA LYS A 63 12.55 26.82 3.41
C LYS A 63 13.74 26.28 2.61
N TRP A 64 13.94 24.96 2.59
CA TRP A 64 15.00 24.32 1.81
C TRP A 64 14.71 24.31 0.31
N PHE A 65 13.45 24.52 -0.09
CA PHE A 65 13.00 24.39 -1.48
C PHE A 65 12.16 25.59 -1.93
N HIS A 66 12.62 26.82 -1.64
CA HIS A 66 11.97 28.07 -2.09
C HIS A 66 10.46 28.16 -1.76
N GLY A 67 10.03 27.59 -0.64
CA GLY A 67 8.64 27.56 -0.21
C GLY A 67 7.80 26.42 -0.78
N ALA A 68 8.37 25.55 -1.62
CA ALA A 68 7.69 24.36 -2.12
C ALA A 68 7.31 23.43 -0.96
N ARG A 69 6.03 23.07 -0.88
CA ARG A 69 5.48 22.20 0.17
C ARG A 69 5.26 20.80 -0.36
N GLY A 70 5.28 19.81 0.54
CA GLY A 70 4.90 18.44 0.21
C GLY A 70 6.04 17.55 -0.26
N LEU A 71 7.23 18.12 -0.51
CA LEU A 71 8.45 17.36 -0.76
C LEU A 71 8.91 16.66 0.53
N GLY A 72 9.47 15.46 0.38
CA GLY A 72 10.03 14.71 1.49
C GLY A 72 10.83 13.52 1.00
N PHE A 73 11.40 12.78 1.94
CA PHE A 73 12.04 11.50 1.68
C PHE A 73 11.27 10.36 2.33
N GLN A 74 11.43 9.16 1.76
CA GLN A 74 10.90 7.91 2.27
C GLN A 74 12.01 6.85 2.28
N ALA A 75 12.07 6.11 3.38
CA ALA A 75 12.71 4.81 3.44
C ALA A 75 11.61 3.75 3.58
N GLU A 76 11.64 2.72 2.75
CA GLU A 76 10.67 1.63 2.75
C GLU A 76 11.40 0.31 3.01
N TYR A 77 10.81 -0.58 3.79
CA TYR A 77 11.28 -1.93 4.06
C TYR A 77 10.14 -2.90 3.80
N ASN A 78 10.37 -3.84 2.90
CA ASN A 78 9.43 -4.89 2.54
C ASN A 78 10.04 -6.24 2.88
N ASP A 79 9.21 -7.16 3.36
CA ASP A 79 9.60 -8.56 3.57
C ASP A 79 8.41 -9.49 3.33
N PHE A 80 8.68 -10.71 2.88
CA PHE A 80 7.67 -11.72 2.62
C PHE A 80 8.25 -13.13 2.77
N ASN A 81 7.40 -14.16 2.92
CA ASN A 81 7.89 -15.51 3.21
C ASN A 81 8.98 -15.98 2.26
N GLY A 82 10.00 -16.61 2.84
CA GLY A 82 11.10 -17.25 2.15
C GLY A 82 12.44 -16.68 2.59
N SER A 83 13.52 -17.24 2.07
CA SER A 83 14.87 -16.77 2.38
C SER A 83 15.28 -15.63 1.44
N ARG A 84 15.82 -14.53 1.99
CA ARG A 84 16.41 -13.39 1.24
C ARG A 84 15.41 -12.60 0.39
N ASN A 85 14.21 -12.41 0.93
CA ASN A 85 13.12 -11.69 0.27
C ASN A 85 12.94 -10.24 0.77
N ALA A 86 13.75 -9.84 1.75
CA ALA A 86 13.72 -8.49 2.28
C ALA A 86 14.33 -7.50 1.30
N VAL A 87 13.61 -6.41 1.03
CA VAL A 87 14.06 -5.29 0.19
C VAL A 87 13.89 -4.00 0.96
N ALA A 88 14.94 -3.18 1.02
CA ALA A 88 14.84 -1.81 1.46
C ALA A 88 14.97 -0.86 0.27
N ARG A 89 14.18 0.21 0.29
CA ARG A 89 14.17 1.26 -0.73
C ARG A 89 14.37 2.62 -0.10
N LEU A 90 15.03 3.51 -0.84
CA LEU A 90 15.20 4.90 -0.46
C LEU A 90 14.73 5.79 -1.61
N GLY A 91 13.97 6.83 -1.29
CA GLY A 91 13.31 7.62 -2.31
C GLY A 91 12.85 9.00 -1.89
N LEU A 92 12.39 9.74 -2.89
CA LEU A 92 11.79 11.05 -2.75
C LEU A 92 10.28 10.95 -2.93
N THR A 93 9.56 11.82 -2.23
CA THR A 93 8.10 11.90 -2.29
C THR A 93 7.65 13.33 -2.52
N TYR A 94 6.51 13.48 -3.18
CA TYR A 94 5.83 14.75 -3.34
C TYR A 94 4.33 14.57 -3.08
N LYS A 95 3.85 15.11 -1.96
CA LYS A 95 2.43 15.08 -1.57
C LYS A 95 1.77 16.44 -1.76
N HIS A 96 0.71 16.49 -2.54
CA HIS A 96 -0.10 17.70 -2.70
C HIS A 96 -1.59 17.43 -2.46
N GLY A 97 -2.31 18.49 -2.13
CA GLY A 97 -3.76 18.45 -2.05
C GLY A 97 -4.38 18.40 -3.44
N LEU A 98 -5.55 17.77 -3.53
CA LEU A 98 -6.40 17.83 -4.72
C LEU A 98 -7.47 18.91 -4.52
N GLU A 99 -8.15 19.25 -5.61
CA GLU A 99 -9.34 20.09 -5.55
C GLU A 99 -10.40 19.46 -4.65
N ARG A 100 -11.19 20.31 -3.99
CA ARG A 100 -12.24 19.82 -3.09
C ARG A 100 -13.37 19.22 -3.91
N ILE A 101 -13.81 18.02 -3.53
CA ILE A 101 -15.08 17.46 -3.97
C ILE A 101 -16.08 17.79 -2.85
N LYS A 102 -16.99 18.73 -3.11
CA LYS A 102 -17.86 19.32 -2.07
C LYS A 102 -17.01 19.91 -0.93
N ASN A 103 -17.18 19.42 0.31
CA ASN A 103 -16.45 19.86 1.49
C ASN A 103 -15.21 18.99 1.78
N TYR A 104 -14.94 17.97 0.98
CA TYR A 104 -13.92 16.97 1.24
C TYR A 104 -12.67 17.25 0.42
N LYS A 105 -11.52 17.29 1.09
CA LYS A 105 -10.22 17.56 0.48
C LYS A 105 -9.43 16.26 0.35
N GLY A 106 -9.17 15.86 -0.88
CA GLY A 106 -8.28 14.74 -1.19
C GLY A 106 -6.81 15.13 -1.23
N TRP A 107 -5.96 14.12 -1.40
CA TRP A 107 -4.54 14.29 -1.62
C TRP A 107 -4.00 13.21 -2.55
N LEU A 108 -2.88 13.52 -3.19
CA LEU A 108 -2.11 12.61 -4.01
C LEU A 108 -0.64 12.71 -3.59
N ARG A 109 0.06 11.58 -3.60
CA ARG A 109 1.49 11.48 -3.30
C ARG A 109 2.18 10.71 -4.42
N TRP A 110 3.14 11.38 -5.06
CA TRP A 110 4.12 10.75 -5.93
C TRP A 110 5.28 10.22 -5.09
N ARG A 111 5.84 9.09 -5.50
CA ARG A 111 7.03 8.49 -4.89
C ARG A 111 7.96 7.98 -5.99
N VAL A 112 9.26 8.16 -5.81
CA VAL A 112 10.27 7.57 -6.67
C VAL A 112 11.37 7.00 -5.78
N HIS A 113 11.60 5.70 -5.91
CA HIS A 113 12.62 4.93 -5.22
C HIS A 113 13.70 4.51 -6.23
N PRO A 114 14.73 5.33 -6.48
CA PRO A 114 15.78 5.01 -7.44
C PRO A 114 16.75 3.91 -6.95
N TYR A 115 16.67 3.54 -5.67
CA TYR A 115 17.57 2.57 -5.05
C TYR A 115 16.77 1.49 -4.32
N GLU A 116 17.14 0.24 -4.59
CA GLU A 116 16.64 -0.97 -3.94
C GLU A 116 17.84 -1.83 -3.52
N THR A 117 17.82 -2.38 -2.30
CA THR A 117 18.97 -3.12 -1.75
C THR A 117 19.28 -4.44 -2.45
N ASP A 118 18.32 -5.03 -3.16
CA ASP A 118 18.53 -6.24 -3.95
C ASP A 118 19.16 -5.97 -5.33
N GLY A 119 19.33 -4.68 -5.68
CA GLY A 119 19.93 -4.23 -6.93
C GLY A 119 19.07 -4.45 -8.16
N THR A 120 17.78 -4.79 -7.99
CA THR A 120 16.94 -5.24 -9.10
C THR A 120 16.27 -4.12 -9.87
N GLY A 121 16.27 -2.88 -9.36
CA GLY A 121 15.83 -1.73 -10.15
C GLY A 121 15.42 -0.49 -9.36
N TRP A 122 14.30 0.10 -9.78
CA TRP A 122 13.71 1.31 -9.20
C TRP A 122 12.19 1.28 -9.33
N GLN A 123 11.52 1.98 -8.43
CA GLN A 123 10.06 2.05 -8.39
C GLN A 123 9.57 3.49 -8.52
N ALA A 124 8.55 3.70 -9.35
CA ALA A 124 7.75 4.92 -9.38
C ALA A 124 6.33 4.62 -8.94
N SER A 125 5.75 5.45 -8.08
CA SER A 125 4.45 5.18 -7.47
C SER A 125 3.59 6.43 -7.34
N VAL A 126 2.29 6.23 -7.45
CA VAL A 126 1.27 7.20 -7.03
C VAL A 126 0.38 6.57 -5.96
N ILE A 127 0.17 7.28 -4.85
CA ILE A 127 -0.80 6.95 -3.80
C ILE A 127 -1.80 8.08 -3.70
N TYR A 128 -3.08 7.78 -3.55
CA TYR A 128 -4.12 8.80 -3.46
C TYR A 128 -5.18 8.47 -2.41
N SER A 129 -5.84 9.53 -1.92
CA SER A 129 -7.01 9.46 -1.07
C SER A 129 -7.98 10.57 -1.47
N LEU A 130 -9.21 10.16 -1.76
CA LEU A 130 -10.31 10.96 -2.27
C LEU A 130 -11.55 10.70 -1.41
N PRO A 131 -11.69 11.40 -0.26
CA PRO A 131 -12.95 11.39 0.48
C PRO A 131 -14.05 12.02 -0.38
N ILE A 132 -15.19 11.34 -0.49
CA ILE A 132 -16.37 11.77 -1.27
C ILE A 132 -17.48 12.24 -0.32
N THR A 133 -17.67 11.50 0.78
CA THR A 133 -18.56 11.82 1.89
C THR A 133 -17.86 11.51 3.22
N GLU A 134 -18.50 11.80 4.36
CA GLU A 134 -18.04 11.38 5.68
C GLU A 134 -17.86 9.86 5.80
N ARG A 135 -18.61 9.08 5.00
CA ARG A 135 -18.65 7.63 5.06
C ARG A 135 -18.00 6.94 3.86
N ILE A 136 -17.86 7.60 2.72
CA ILE A 136 -17.39 6.98 1.49
C ILE A 136 -16.17 7.73 0.98
N GLY A 137 -15.11 6.99 0.67
CA GLY A 137 -13.91 7.53 0.04
C GLY A 137 -13.26 6.52 -0.90
N ILE A 138 -12.57 7.03 -1.90
CA ILE A 138 -11.75 6.22 -2.80
C ILE A 138 -10.30 6.40 -2.39
N SER A 139 -9.53 5.32 -2.30
CA SER A 139 -8.09 5.37 -2.08
C SER A 139 -7.42 4.30 -2.92
N GLY A 140 -6.10 4.32 -2.94
CA GLY A 140 -5.33 3.25 -3.56
C GLY A 140 -3.95 3.71 -3.95
N PHE A 141 -3.29 2.85 -4.69
CA PHE A 141 -1.99 3.13 -5.25
C PHE A 141 -1.81 2.45 -6.61
N ALA A 142 -0.80 2.92 -7.33
CA ALA A 142 -0.25 2.25 -8.50
C ALA A 142 1.27 2.39 -8.49
N ASP A 143 1.95 1.26 -8.51
CA ASP A 143 3.40 1.14 -8.46
C ASP A 143 3.90 0.53 -9.78
N LEU A 144 4.80 1.22 -10.45
CA LEU A 144 5.58 0.72 -11.56
C LEU A 144 6.96 0.30 -11.05
N ASN A 145 7.23 -0.99 -11.05
CA ASN A 145 8.51 -1.58 -10.70
C ASN A 145 9.30 -1.80 -11.99
N ILE A 146 10.41 -1.11 -12.13
CA ILE A 146 11.28 -1.18 -13.31
C ILE A 146 12.41 -2.13 -12.96
N ASN A 147 12.40 -3.30 -13.60
CA ASN A 147 13.29 -4.41 -13.27
C ASN A 147 14.44 -4.47 -14.28
N ASN A 148 15.68 -4.36 -13.82
CA ASN A 148 16.85 -4.42 -14.67
C ASN A 148 16.97 -5.80 -15.33
N GLY A 149 16.90 -5.84 -16.67
CA GLY A 149 17.02 -7.09 -17.44
C GLY A 149 15.77 -7.97 -17.41
N GLN A 150 14.65 -7.51 -16.86
CA GLN A 150 13.37 -8.21 -16.85
C GLN A 150 12.23 -7.30 -17.33
N THR A 151 11.05 -7.88 -17.53
CA THR A 151 9.85 -7.08 -17.82
C THR A 151 9.45 -6.26 -16.60
N ASN A 152 9.19 -4.97 -16.81
CA ASN A 152 8.63 -4.08 -15.79
C ASN A 152 7.27 -4.58 -15.31
N ARG A 153 6.96 -4.40 -14.03
CA ARG A 153 5.74 -4.94 -13.41
C ARG A 153 4.94 -3.84 -12.71
N TRP A 154 3.64 -3.85 -12.96
CA TRP A 154 2.68 -3.00 -12.25
C TRP A 154 2.12 -3.70 -11.03
N ILE A 155 1.91 -2.94 -9.96
CA ILE A 155 1.02 -3.32 -8.85
C ILE A 155 0.02 -2.19 -8.68
N VAL A 156 -1.28 -2.50 -8.70
CA VAL A 156 -2.35 -1.49 -8.71
C VAL A 156 -3.48 -1.96 -7.82
N GLU A 157 -3.84 -1.13 -6.83
CA GLU A 157 -4.87 -1.47 -5.83
C GLU A 157 -5.80 -0.29 -5.53
N PRO A 158 -6.77 0.02 -6.41
CA PRO A 158 -7.84 0.96 -6.12
C PRO A 158 -8.87 0.34 -5.17
N GLN A 159 -9.34 1.15 -4.23
CA GLN A 159 -10.24 0.77 -3.15
C GLN A 159 -11.39 1.76 -3.01
N ILE A 160 -12.59 1.24 -2.78
CA ILE A 160 -13.73 1.99 -2.25
C ILE A 160 -13.85 1.65 -0.77
N ASN A 161 -13.76 2.67 0.07
CA ASN A 161 -13.83 2.56 1.52
C ASN A 161 -15.18 3.06 2.00
N ILE A 162 -15.86 2.27 2.83
CA ILE A 162 -17.20 2.54 3.33
C ILE A 162 -17.18 2.43 4.86
N LYS A 163 -17.39 3.54 5.57
CA LYS A 163 -17.59 3.53 7.02
C LYS A 163 -19.01 3.10 7.34
N LEU A 164 -19.15 1.96 8.02
CA LEU A 164 -20.44 1.43 8.45
C LEU A 164 -20.88 2.13 9.75
N ASN A 165 -19.95 2.30 10.68
CA ASN A 165 -20.11 3.07 11.92
C ASN A 165 -18.72 3.50 12.44
N HIS A 166 -18.63 3.89 13.72
CA HIS A 166 -17.39 4.36 14.36
C HIS A 166 -16.36 3.26 14.64
N ARG A 167 -16.70 1.98 14.46
CA ARG A 167 -15.81 0.85 14.70
C ARG A 167 -15.57 -0.01 13.48
N PHE A 168 -16.53 -0.04 12.55
CA PHE A 168 -16.54 -0.97 11.43
C PHE A 168 -16.55 -0.26 10.08
N SER A 169 -15.79 -0.82 9.15
CA SER A 169 -15.76 -0.42 7.75
C SER A 169 -15.90 -1.62 6.82
N ALA A 170 -16.30 -1.34 5.59
CA ALA A 170 -16.22 -2.26 4.47
C ALA A 170 -15.31 -1.68 3.39
N VAL A 171 -14.60 -2.55 2.68
CA VAL A 171 -13.71 -2.18 1.58
C VAL A 171 -14.05 -3.04 0.37
N ILE A 172 -14.14 -2.42 -0.80
CA ILE A 172 -14.16 -3.13 -2.08
C ILE A 172 -12.89 -2.73 -2.79
N GLU A 173 -12.12 -3.72 -3.21
CA GLU A 173 -10.79 -3.53 -3.74
C GLU A 173 -10.63 -4.30 -5.04
N TYR A 174 -10.06 -3.65 -6.05
CA TYR A 174 -9.50 -4.37 -7.20
C TYR A 174 -8.00 -4.44 -7.00
N ARG A 175 -7.41 -5.57 -7.36
CA ARG A 175 -5.96 -5.79 -7.27
C ARG A 175 -5.44 -6.28 -8.60
N PHE A 176 -4.35 -5.69 -9.02
CA PHE A 176 -3.48 -6.22 -10.06
C PHE A 176 -2.07 -6.29 -9.50
N ASN A 177 -1.42 -7.44 -9.62
CA ASN A 177 -0.03 -7.68 -9.24
C ASN A 177 0.68 -8.41 -10.39
N GLY A 178 1.47 -7.66 -11.14
CA GLY A 178 2.22 -8.16 -12.28
C GLY A 178 3.31 -9.18 -11.92
N PHE A 179 3.76 -9.25 -10.66
CA PHE A 179 4.67 -10.30 -10.19
C PHE A 179 3.92 -11.62 -10.00
N GLU A 180 2.70 -11.59 -9.45
CA GLU A 180 1.85 -12.76 -9.38
C GLU A 180 1.43 -13.23 -10.78
N GLU A 181 1.11 -12.30 -11.69
CA GLU A 181 0.78 -12.62 -13.09
C GLU A 181 1.94 -13.32 -13.82
N ALA A 182 3.19 -13.02 -13.46
CA ALA A 182 4.36 -13.68 -14.01
C ALA A 182 4.48 -15.15 -13.61
N ASN A 183 3.77 -15.57 -12.55
CA ASN A 183 3.76 -16.93 -12.05
C ASN A 183 2.52 -17.66 -12.57
N SER A 184 2.72 -18.69 -13.40
CA SER A 184 1.63 -19.46 -14.02
C SER A 184 0.69 -20.18 -13.03
N ARG A 185 1.05 -20.23 -11.74
CA ARG A 185 0.24 -20.85 -10.68
C ARG A 185 -0.63 -19.85 -9.92
N LEU A 186 -0.47 -18.55 -10.15
CA LEU A 186 -1.18 -17.50 -9.44
C LEU A 186 -2.04 -16.69 -10.41
N SER A 187 -3.15 -16.14 -9.90
CA SER A 187 -3.93 -15.15 -10.63
C SER A 187 -3.37 -13.77 -10.31
N GLY A 188 -2.84 -13.09 -11.32
CA GLY A 188 -2.28 -11.74 -11.16
C GLY A 188 -3.31 -10.65 -10.91
N SER A 189 -4.61 -10.92 -11.01
CA SER A 189 -5.65 -9.94 -10.71
C SER A 189 -6.87 -10.54 -10.02
N GLY A 190 -7.59 -9.70 -9.29
CA GLY A 190 -8.79 -10.10 -8.57
C GLY A 190 -9.54 -8.92 -7.98
N ALA A 191 -10.71 -9.23 -7.42
CA ALA A 191 -11.45 -8.33 -6.57
C ALA A 191 -11.49 -8.90 -5.15
N ALA A 192 -11.43 -8.02 -4.16
CA ALA A 192 -11.55 -8.39 -2.76
C ALA A 192 -12.64 -7.58 -2.06
N PHE A 193 -13.37 -8.25 -1.17
CA PHE A 193 -14.26 -7.63 -0.21
C PHE A 193 -13.64 -7.72 1.17
N GLY A 194 -13.46 -6.57 1.82
CA GLY A 194 -12.85 -6.41 3.12
C GLY A 194 -13.85 -5.98 4.19
N LEU A 195 -13.74 -6.54 5.39
CA LEU A 195 -14.38 -6.02 6.60
C LEU A 195 -13.32 -5.50 7.57
N GLY A 196 -13.37 -4.21 7.86
CA GLY A 196 -12.43 -3.51 8.71
C GLY A 196 -12.99 -3.27 10.11
N MET A 197 -12.09 -3.32 11.09
CA MET A 197 -12.35 -2.92 12.47
C MET A 197 -11.25 -1.94 12.92
N GLU A 198 -11.66 -0.78 13.44
CA GLU A 198 -10.79 0.15 14.15
C GLU A 198 -10.56 -0.38 15.57
N LEU A 199 -9.29 -0.44 15.97
CA LEU A 199 -8.85 -0.87 17.31
C LEU A 199 -8.64 0.35 18.20
#